data_AF-A0A410RFL8-F1
#
_entry.id   AF-A0A410RFL8-F1
#
_cell.length_a   1.000
_cell.length_b   1.000
_cell.length_c   1.000
_cell.angle_alpha   90.00
_cell.angle_beta   90.00
_cell.angle_gamma   90.00
#
_symmetry.space_group_name_H-M   'P 1'
#
loop_
_entity.id
_entity.type
_entity.pdbx_description
1 polymer ?
#
loop_
_entity_poly.entity_id
_entity_poly.type
_entity_poly.pdbx_seq_one_letter_code
_entity_poly.pdbx_strand_id
1 'polypeptide(L)'
;MMGGARVWATVLLAAFVVVAADHHVEHHGADEDHTEEFDQLDDRIDHLTARLVNLEDRIHKRIDPARVTRARSLEHRVSKVEGRHCGEHYFQCGGTDPECISDLFVCDGHKDCHNGHDEDHCELPFKEGDVFEGHMLYDTCTKRKPETMSFEIQHIDTPSYFTAYSRIHGSMHMDYEHGGVKGNVALPFTAMFEQGSHKLYIEPPEADQLALACFFDGWNNNQCEGRIKHALTREICARLIFVRKH
;
A
#
# COMPACT_ATOMS: atom_id res chain seq x y z
N MET A 1 48.65 -59.36 -47.93
CA MET A 1 48.08 -60.65 -48.41
C MET A 1 46.63 -60.35 -48.81
N MET A 2 46.33 -59.83 -50.01
CA MET A 2 46.20 -60.53 -51.29
C MET A 2 45.46 -61.87 -51.21
N GLY A 3 44.18 -61.85 -51.58
CA GLY A 3 43.70 -62.62 -52.74
C GLY A 3 42.91 -63.93 -52.52
N GLY A 4 41.74 -63.97 -53.18
CA GLY A 4 41.07 -65.18 -53.68
C GLY A 4 39.98 -65.76 -52.79
N ALA A 5 38.83 -66.25 -53.28
CA ALA A 5 38.25 -66.36 -54.61
C ALA A 5 36.74 -66.65 -54.42
N ARG A 6 35.92 -66.26 -55.41
CA ARG A 6 34.49 -66.59 -55.53
C ARG A 6 34.28 -68.07 -55.87
N VAL A 7 33.25 -68.72 -55.32
CA VAL A 7 32.40 -69.69 -56.06
C VAL A 7 30.97 -69.68 -55.49
N TRP A 8 30.00 -69.56 -56.39
CA TRP A 8 28.56 -69.73 -56.16
C TRP A 8 28.18 -71.22 -56.17
N ALA A 9 27.23 -71.63 -55.33
CA ALA A 9 26.36 -72.78 -55.62
C ALA A 9 24.99 -72.60 -54.95
N THR A 10 23.96 -72.80 -55.75
CA THR A 10 22.56 -72.44 -55.60
C THR A 10 21.71 -73.51 -54.87
N VAL A 11 20.79 -73.02 -54.02
CA VAL A 11 19.37 -73.43 -53.84
C VAL A 11 19.05 -74.87 -53.38
N LEU A 12 18.33 -74.98 -52.25
CA LEU A 12 17.07 -75.74 -52.16
C LEU A 12 16.22 -75.29 -50.95
N LEU A 13 14.99 -74.89 -51.26
CA LEU A 13 13.90 -74.51 -50.36
C LEU A 13 13.41 -75.69 -49.51
N ALA A 14 13.16 -75.44 -48.23
CA ALA A 14 12.15 -76.15 -47.45
C ALA A 14 11.36 -75.11 -46.63
N ALA A 15 10.17 -74.79 -47.12
CA ALA A 15 9.20 -74.00 -46.39
C ALA A 15 8.57 -74.88 -45.30
N PHE A 16 8.92 -74.63 -44.04
CA PHE A 16 8.14 -75.10 -42.90
C PHE A 16 7.20 -73.97 -42.47
N VAL A 17 5.92 -74.13 -42.76
CA VAL A 17 4.85 -73.33 -42.17
C VAL A 17 4.76 -73.75 -40.70
N VAL A 18 5.25 -72.90 -39.79
CA VAL A 18 5.02 -73.07 -38.36
C VAL A 18 3.62 -72.53 -38.07
N VAL A 19 2.69 -73.45 -37.79
CA VAL A 19 1.38 -73.12 -37.21
C VAL A 19 1.63 -72.59 -35.80
N ALA A 20 1.32 -71.32 -35.56
CA ALA A 20 1.29 -70.74 -34.22
C ALA A 20 0.16 -71.42 -33.44
N ALA A 21 0.51 -72.28 -32.48
CA ALA A 21 -0.37 -72.64 -31.40
C ALA A 21 -0.23 -71.55 -30.33
N ASP A 22 -1.21 -70.65 -30.30
CA ASP A 22 -1.35 -69.63 -29.27
C ASP A 22 -1.58 -70.34 -27.93
N HIS A 23 -0.56 -70.35 -27.07
CA HIS A 23 -0.70 -70.83 -25.70
C HIS A 23 -1.01 -69.63 -24.81
N HIS A 24 -2.26 -69.17 -24.86
CA HIS A 24 -2.78 -68.24 -23.86
C HIS A 24 -2.73 -68.92 -22.50
N VAL A 25 -1.77 -68.51 -21.66
CA VAL A 25 -1.84 -68.73 -20.22
C VAL A 25 -2.85 -67.72 -19.71
N GLU A 26 -4.08 -68.17 -19.45
CA GLU A 26 -5.10 -67.36 -18.78
C GLU A 26 -4.67 -67.09 -17.34
N HIS A 27 -4.10 -65.90 -17.10
CA HIS A 27 -4.14 -65.30 -15.79
C HIS A 27 -5.58 -64.79 -15.56
N HIS A 28 -6.42 -65.62 -14.93
CA HIS A 28 -7.65 -65.13 -14.30
C HIS A 28 -7.31 -64.31 -13.05
N GLY A 29 -6.86 -63.09 -13.26
CA GLY A 29 -7.06 -62.01 -12.29
C GLY A 29 -8.32 -61.26 -12.72
N ALA A 30 -9.31 -61.14 -11.86
CA ALA A 30 -10.37 -60.17 -12.06
C ALA A 30 -9.71 -58.78 -11.94
N ASP A 31 -9.40 -58.14 -13.06
CA ASP A 31 -9.18 -56.69 -13.07
C ASP A 31 -10.55 -56.07 -12.82
N GLU A 32 -10.83 -55.74 -11.55
CA GLU A 32 -11.98 -54.92 -11.19
C GLU A 32 -11.79 -53.55 -11.88
N ASP A 33 -12.72 -53.19 -12.77
CA ASP A 33 -12.71 -51.91 -13.49
C ASP A 33 -13.11 -50.79 -12.53
N HIS A 34 -12.13 -50.22 -11.85
CA HIS A 34 -12.31 -49.16 -10.85
C HIS A 34 -12.46 -47.75 -11.48
N THR A 35 -12.59 -47.63 -12.80
CA THR A 35 -12.64 -46.33 -13.50
C THR A 35 -13.78 -45.43 -12.99
N GLU A 36 -14.98 -45.97 -12.80
CA GLU A 36 -16.12 -45.21 -12.26
C GLU A 36 -15.89 -44.68 -10.84
N GLU A 37 -15.15 -45.42 -9.99
CA GLU A 37 -14.83 -44.98 -8.63
C GLU A 37 -13.80 -43.86 -8.63
N PHE A 38 -12.82 -43.90 -9.54
CA PHE A 38 -11.85 -42.83 -9.74
C PHE A 38 -12.52 -41.56 -10.29
N ASP A 39 -13.44 -41.68 -11.25
CA ASP A 39 -14.19 -40.54 -11.80
C ASP A 39 -15.00 -39.82 -10.73
N GLN A 40 -15.69 -40.57 -9.85
CA GLN A 40 -16.42 -39.99 -8.71
C GLN A 40 -15.49 -39.29 -7.70
N LEU A 41 -14.27 -39.79 -7.55
CA LEU A 41 -13.26 -39.18 -6.68
C LEU A 41 -12.77 -37.86 -7.27
N ASP A 42 -12.51 -37.82 -8.57
CA ASP A 42 -12.07 -36.64 -9.30
C ASP A 42 -13.14 -35.54 -9.27
N ASP A 43 -14.42 -35.87 -9.55
CA ASP A 43 -15.53 -34.93 -9.43
C ASP A 43 -15.63 -34.32 -8.03
N ARG A 44 -15.40 -35.13 -7.00
CA ARG A 44 -15.40 -34.66 -5.61
C ARG A 44 -14.21 -33.75 -5.32
N ILE A 45 -13.03 -34.07 -5.84
CA ILE A 45 -11.83 -33.23 -5.70
C ILE A 45 -12.05 -31.89 -6.40
N ASP A 46 -12.63 -31.87 -7.59
CA ASP A 46 -12.96 -30.65 -8.33
C ASP A 46 -13.96 -29.79 -7.56
N HIS A 47 -15.02 -30.40 -7.01
CA HIS A 47 -15.99 -29.68 -6.20
C HIS A 47 -15.37 -29.09 -4.92
N LEU A 48 -14.51 -29.84 -4.23
CA LEU A 48 -13.80 -29.35 -3.04
C LEU A 48 -12.82 -28.22 -3.39
N THR A 49 -12.12 -28.34 -4.53
CA THR A 49 -11.21 -27.32 -5.05
C THR A 49 -11.95 -26.03 -5.36
N ALA A 50 -13.08 -26.10 -6.08
CA ALA A 50 -13.91 -24.94 -6.36
C ALA A 50 -14.43 -24.28 -5.08
N ARG A 51 -14.83 -25.07 -4.07
CA ARG A 51 -15.26 -24.55 -2.76
C ARG A 51 -14.14 -23.85 -2.00
N LEU A 52 -12.92 -24.38 -2.06
CA LEU A 52 -11.76 -23.79 -1.42
C LEU A 52 -11.39 -22.44 -2.06
N VAL A 53 -11.31 -22.37 -3.38
CA VAL A 53 -11.07 -21.12 -4.12
C VAL A 53 -12.13 -20.07 -3.81
N ASN A 54 -13.41 -20.45 -3.79
CA ASN A 54 -14.50 -19.54 -3.42
C ASN A 54 -14.44 -19.07 -1.96
N LEU A 55 -13.86 -19.87 -1.06
CA LEU A 55 -13.64 -19.46 0.32
C LEU A 55 -12.48 -18.48 0.42
N GLU A 56 -11.36 -18.77 -0.25
CA GLU A 56 -10.19 -17.89 -0.36
C GLU A 56 -10.59 -16.52 -0.90
N ASP A 57 -11.33 -16.48 -2.01
CA ASP A 57 -11.84 -15.24 -2.61
C ASP A 57 -12.70 -14.42 -1.63
N ARG A 58 -13.53 -15.09 -0.83
CA ARG A 58 -14.36 -14.41 0.18
C ARG A 58 -13.52 -13.85 1.31
N ILE A 59 -12.45 -14.53 1.70
CA ILE A 59 -11.49 -14.05 2.70
C ILE A 59 -10.75 -12.84 2.13
N HIS A 60 -10.17 -12.95 0.93
CA HIS A 60 -9.47 -11.86 0.25
C HIS A 60 -10.33 -10.61 0.09
N LYS A 61 -11.60 -10.75 -0.31
CA LYS A 61 -12.55 -9.62 -0.40
C LYS A 61 -12.89 -8.98 0.96
N ARG A 62 -12.74 -9.69 2.07
CA ARG A 62 -12.96 -9.15 3.42
C ARG A 62 -11.72 -8.43 3.96
N ILE A 63 -10.54 -8.97 3.67
CA ILE A 63 -9.25 -8.39 4.11
C ILE A 63 -8.66 -7.41 3.09
N ASP A 64 -9.39 -7.10 2.01
CA ASP A 64 -8.98 -6.14 0.98
C ASP A 64 -8.50 -4.82 1.64
N PRO A 65 -7.22 -4.46 1.49
CA PRO A 65 -6.64 -3.27 2.12
C PRO A 65 -7.42 -2.00 1.78
N ALA A 66 -7.90 -1.87 0.53
CA ALA A 66 -8.66 -0.70 0.10
C ALA A 66 -10.03 -0.60 0.81
N ARG A 67 -10.64 -1.73 1.19
CA ARG A 67 -11.85 -1.74 2.03
C ARG A 67 -11.54 -1.35 3.47
N VAL A 68 -10.46 -1.89 4.05
CA VAL A 68 -10.05 -1.60 5.42
C VAL A 68 -9.70 -0.11 5.58
N THR A 69 -8.87 0.43 4.70
CA THR A 69 -8.51 1.86 4.69
C THR A 69 -9.73 2.77 4.62
N ARG A 70 -10.72 2.45 3.77
CA ARG A 70 -11.95 3.25 3.66
C ARG A 70 -12.80 3.20 4.94
N ALA A 71 -12.92 2.03 5.56
CA ALA A 71 -13.66 1.89 6.82
C ALA A 71 -13.01 2.71 7.93
N ARG A 72 -11.67 2.66 8.02
CA ARG A 72 -10.91 3.40 9.02
C ARG A 72 -10.88 4.91 8.79
N SER A 73 -10.74 5.36 7.54
CA SER A 73 -10.89 6.78 7.19
C SER A 73 -12.28 7.32 7.56
N LEU A 74 -13.33 6.50 7.40
CA LEU A 74 -14.68 6.85 7.87
C LEU A 74 -14.75 6.94 9.39
N GLU A 75 -14.17 5.98 10.11
CA GLU A 75 -14.08 5.99 11.58
C GLU A 75 -13.37 7.26 12.09
N HIS A 76 -12.25 7.65 11.48
CA HIS A 76 -11.55 8.91 11.79
C HIS A 76 -12.48 10.13 11.62
N ARG A 77 -13.24 10.18 10.52
CA ARG A 77 -14.18 11.27 10.24
C ARG A 77 -15.31 11.34 11.26
N VAL A 78 -15.82 10.18 11.70
CA VAL A 78 -16.84 10.09 12.74
C VAL A 78 -16.27 10.57 14.07
N SER A 79 -15.10 10.08 14.48
CA SER A 79 -14.42 10.50 15.71
C SER A 79 -14.18 12.02 15.76
N LYS A 80 -13.80 12.64 14.64
CA LYS A 80 -13.63 14.10 14.53
C LYS A 80 -14.93 14.87 14.78
N VAL A 81 -16.09 14.30 14.47
CA VAL A 81 -17.41 14.92 14.66
C VAL A 81 -17.96 14.66 16.07
N GLU A 82 -17.79 13.44 16.59
CA GLU A 82 -18.21 13.07 17.95
C GLU A 82 -17.41 13.82 19.02
N GLY A 83 -16.21 14.27 18.67
CA GLY A 83 -15.30 14.95 19.57
C GLY A 83 -14.36 13.96 20.25
N ARG A 84 -13.19 14.45 20.67
CA ARG A 84 -12.19 13.64 21.36
C ARG A 84 -12.56 13.59 22.85
N HIS A 85 -12.56 12.39 23.42
CA HIS A 85 -12.63 12.22 24.87
C HIS A 85 -11.36 12.72 25.59
N CYS A 86 -10.24 12.77 24.86
CA CYS A 86 -8.98 13.32 25.33
C CYS A 86 -8.87 14.83 25.02
N GLY A 87 -8.10 15.55 25.85
CA GLY A 87 -7.84 16.97 25.66
C GLY A 87 -7.01 17.27 24.41
N GLU A 88 -6.75 18.56 24.16
CA GLU A 88 -5.77 18.96 23.13
C GLU A 88 -4.38 18.42 23.49
N HIS A 89 -3.63 17.96 22.49
CA HIS A 89 -2.30 17.35 22.64
C HIS A 89 -2.28 15.96 23.32
N TYR A 90 -3.43 15.28 23.35
CA TYR A 90 -3.53 13.91 23.82
C TYR A 90 -4.05 12.98 22.73
N PHE A 91 -3.44 11.80 22.69
CA PHE A 91 -3.81 10.67 21.84
C PHE A 91 -4.70 9.70 22.60
N GLN A 92 -5.73 9.18 21.92
CA GLN A 92 -6.66 8.20 22.47
C GLN A 92 -6.21 6.80 22.05
N CYS A 93 -5.81 5.98 23.02
CA CYS A 93 -5.39 4.59 22.80
C CYS A 93 -6.52 3.70 22.25
N GLY A 94 -7.77 4.12 22.40
CA GLY A 94 -8.94 3.37 21.97
C GLY A 94 -9.16 2.12 22.81
N GLY A 95 -9.85 1.13 22.26
CA GLY A 95 -10.19 -0.10 22.98
C GLY A 95 -11.40 0.03 23.92
N THR A 96 -11.56 -0.96 24.81
CA THR A 96 -12.70 -1.03 25.75
C THR A 96 -12.52 -0.13 26.97
N ASP A 97 -11.28 0.18 27.33
CA ASP A 97 -10.92 1.10 28.41
C ASP A 97 -10.22 2.31 27.80
N PRO A 98 -10.91 3.46 27.63
CA PRO A 98 -10.34 4.62 26.98
C PRO A 98 -9.22 5.21 27.82
N GLU A 99 -8.03 5.31 27.22
CA GLU A 99 -6.82 5.85 27.82
C GLU A 99 -6.31 7.01 26.97
N CYS A 100 -5.83 8.06 27.64
CA CYS A 100 -5.28 9.24 26.99
C CYS A 100 -3.81 9.39 27.36
N ILE A 101 -2.94 9.36 26.37
CA ILE A 101 -1.50 9.63 26.52
C ILE A 101 -1.13 10.92 25.79
N SER A 102 0.07 11.45 26.05
CA SER A 102 0.57 12.64 25.34
C SER A 102 0.84 12.32 23.86
N ASP A 103 0.57 13.26 22.95
CA ASP A 103 0.93 13.12 21.53
C ASP A 103 2.45 12.88 21.33
N LEU A 104 3.27 13.25 22.32
CA LEU A 104 4.73 13.05 22.32
C LEU A 104 5.14 11.58 22.51
N PHE A 105 4.26 10.75 23.06
CA PHE A 105 4.50 9.32 23.32
C PHE A 105 3.95 8.43 22.19
N VAL A 106 3.43 9.04 21.12
CA VAL A 106 2.98 8.26 19.97
C VAL A 106 4.17 8.02 19.04
N CYS A 107 4.42 6.76 18.72
CA CYS A 107 5.52 6.34 17.85
C CYS A 107 6.89 6.76 18.37
N ASP A 108 7.10 6.74 19.69
CA ASP A 108 8.38 7.10 20.32
C ASP A 108 9.29 5.87 20.55
N GLY A 109 8.79 4.67 20.23
CA GLY A 109 9.48 3.40 20.40
C GLY A 109 9.20 2.71 21.75
N HIS A 110 8.38 3.32 22.60
CA HIS A 110 7.96 2.78 23.88
C HIS A 110 6.45 2.53 23.89
N LYS A 111 6.06 1.44 24.54
CA LYS A 111 4.65 1.11 24.70
C LYS A 111 4.09 1.86 25.91
N ASP A 112 3.37 2.94 25.69
CA ASP A 112 2.70 3.75 26.69
C ASP A 112 1.21 3.44 26.84
N CYS A 113 0.51 3.08 25.75
CA CYS A 113 -0.86 2.56 25.89
C CYS A 113 -0.86 1.14 26.46
N HIS A 114 -1.84 0.80 27.29
CA HIS A 114 -1.98 -0.58 27.81
C HIS A 114 -2.14 -1.61 26.67
N ASN A 115 -2.85 -1.23 25.60
CA ASN A 115 -3.04 -2.04 24.40
C ASN A 115 -1.86 -1.94 23.41
N GLY A 116 -1.01 -0.91 23.51
CA GLY A 116 0.14 -0.64 22.63
C GLY A 116 -0.20 0.01 21.29
N HIS A 117 -1.40 0.58 21.18
CA HIS A 117 -1.89 1.21 19.97
C HIS A 117 -1.10 2.47 19.56
N ASP A 118 -0.42 3.10 20.50
CA ASP A 118 0.51 4.22 20.29
C ASP A 118 1.72 3.87 19.44
N GLU A 119 2.11 2.59 19.40
CA GLU A 119 3.23 2.09 18.62
C GLU A 119 2.78 1.32 17.35
N ASP A 120 1.47 1.32 17.09
CA ASP A 120 0.90 0.73 15.88
C ASP A 120 0.86 1.75 14.73
N HIS A 121 1.15 1.30 13.50
CA HIS A 121 1.04 2.11 12.27
C HIS A 121 1.89 3.40 12.25
N CYS A 122 3.09 3.35 12.81
CA CYS A 122 4.07 4.45 12.81
C CYS A 122 4.77 4.70 11.46
N GLU A 123 4.17 4.28 10.34
CA GLU A 123 4.72 4.51 9.02
C GLU A 123 4.45 5.96 8.56
N LEU A 124 5.48 6.63 8.07
CA LEU A 124 5.31 7.96 7.49
C LEU A 124 4.38 7.86 6.27
N PRO A 125 3.46 8.82 6.09
CA PRO A 125 2.57 8.82 4.95
C PRO A 125 3.28 9.20 3.66
N PHE A 126 4.59 9.42 3.65
CA PHE A 126 5.38 9.79 2.47
C PHE A 126 6.83 9.32 2.60
N LYS A 127 7.51 9.29 1.46
CA LYS A 127 8.92 8.94 1.25
C LYS A 127 9.59 10.01 0.39
N GLU A 128 10.91 9.99 0.37
CA GLU A 128 11.71 10.85 -0.51
C GLU A 128 11.32 10.64 -1.98
N GLY A 129 11.15 11.75 -2.71
CA GLY A 129 10.68 11.80 -4.10
C GLY A 129 9.16 11.88 -4.25
N ASP A 130 8.38 11.76 -3.17
CA ASP A 130 6.92 11.93 -3.28
C ASP A 130 6.54 13.39 -3.54
N VAL A 131 5.61 13.58 -4.49
CA VAL A 131 5.04 14.87 -4.83
C VAL A 131 3.55 14.88 -4.49
N PHE A 132 3.11 15.91 -3.80
CA PHE A 132 1.70 16.15 -3.49
C PHE A 132 1.24 17.38 -4.24
N GLU A 133 0.20 17.23 -5.07
CA GLU A 133 -0.42 18.31 -5.82
C GLU A 133 -1.68 18.79 -5.10
N GLY A 134 -1.70 20.07 -4.75
CA GLY A 134 -2.73 20.72 -3.96
C GLY A 134 -3.59 21.63 -4.82
N HIS A 135 -4.91 21.46 -4.71
CA HIS A 135 -5.88 22.35 -5.34
C HIS A 135 -6.46 23.32 -4.31
N MET A 136 -6.40 24.62 -4.61
CA MET A 136 -6.90 25.67 -3.72
C MET A 136 -8.43 25.65 -3.64
N LEU A 137 -8.97 25.61 -2.42
CA LEU A 137 -10.40 25.78 -2.16
C LEU A 137 -10.75 27.26 -2.01
N TYR A 138 -9.94 27.98 -1.23
CA TYR A 138 -10.01 29.43 -1.08
C TYR A 138 -8.65 29.98 -0.65
N ASP A 139 -8.41 31.26 -0.98
CA ASP A 139 -7.18 31.97 -0.63
C ASP A 139 -7.46 33.45 -0.39
N THR A 140 -7.25 33.93 0.84
CA THR A 140 -7.36 35.35 1.18
C THR A 140 -6.01 36.02 1.46
N CYS A 141 -4.91 35.28 1.63
CA CYS A 141 -3.63 35.82 2.11
C CYS A 141 -2.42 35.65 1.20
N THR A 142 -2.35 34.65 0.31
CA THR A 142 -1.13 34.45 -0.47
C THR A 142 -0.95 35.58 -1.48
N LYS A 143 0.32 35.96 -1.72
CA LYS A 143 0.66 37.04 -2.66
C LYS A 143 0.34 36.68 -4.11
N ARG A 144 0.55 35.41 -4.46
CA ARG A 144 0.54 34.93 -5.86
C ARG A 144 -0.81 34.36 -6.31
N LYS A 145 -1.73 34.08 -5.36
CA LYS A 145 -3.05 33.50 -5.63
C LYS A 145 -3.00 32.32 -6.63
N PRO A 146 -2.16 31.31 -6.38
CA PRO A 146 -2.04 30.17 -7.29
C PRO A 146 -3.35 29.37 -7.32
N GLU A 147 -3.69 28.75 -8.44
CA GLU A 147 -4.79 27.77 -8.51
C GLU A 147 -4.37 26.42 -7.92
N THR A 148 -3.11 26.05 -8.18
CA THR A 148 -2.49 24.82 -7.70
C THR A 148 -1.14 25.10 -7.04
N MET A 149 -0.83 24.31 -6.03
CA MET A 149 0.43 24.34 -5.30
C MET A 149 0.86 22.91 -5.05
N SER A 150 2.10 22.56 -5.35
CA SER A 150 2.63 21.24 -5.02
C SER A 150 3.81 21.34 -4.06
N PHE A 151 4.03 20.28 -3.29
CA PHE A 151 5.27 20.12 -2.53
C PHE A 151 5.89 18.76 -2.83
N GLU A 152 7.22 18.75 -2.91
CA GLU A 152 8.05 17.57 -3.09
C GLU A 152 8.86 17.31 -1.83
N ILE A 153 8.86 16.06 -1.38
CA ILE A 153 9.65 15.59 -0.26
C ILE A 153 11.04 15.21 -0.79
N GLN A 154 12.08 15.94 -0.40
CA GLN A 154 13.43 15.68 -0.87
C GLN A 154 14.24 14.82 0.09
N HIS A 155 14.12 15.10 1.39
CA HIS A 155 14.87 14.39 2.42
C HIS A 155 14.07 14.27 3.71
N ILE A 156 14.20 13.13 4.40
CA ILE A 156 13.55 12.85 5.69
C ILE A 156 14.62 12.43 6.70
N ASP A 157 14.69 13.16 7.81
CA ASP A 157 15.57 12.88 8.95
C ASP A 157 14.73 12.56 10.19
N THR A 158 14.82 11.31 10.67
CA THR A 158 14.13 10.87 11.89
C THR A 158 15.17 10.44 12.92
N PRO A 159 15.43 11.25 13.96
CA PRO A 159 16.39 10.92 14.98
C PRO A 159 15.99 9.62 15.72
N SER A 160 16.93 8.69 15.86
CA SER A 160 16.66 7.40 16.51
C SER A 160 16.27 7.49 17.99
N TYR A 161 16.57 8.61 18.65
CA TYR A 161 16.21 8.89 20.03
C TYR A 161 14.91 9.69 20.17
N PHE A 162 14.28 10.08 19.05
CA PHE A 162 13.08 10.91 19.04
C PHE A 162 12.27 10.67 17.77
N THR A 163 11.60 9.52 17.69
CA THR A 163 10.85 9.08 16.50
C THR A 163 9.43 9.64 16.40
N ALA A 164 8.93 10.27 17.47
CA ALA A 164 7.64 10.98 17.47
C ALA A 164 7.57 12.13 16.45
N TYR A 165 8.75 12.68 16.07
CA TYR A 165 8.86 13.71 15.05
C TYR A 165 9.92 13.38 14.00
N SER A 166 9.57 13.57 12.74
CA SER A 166 10.51 13.54 11.62
C SER A 166 10.72 14.96 11.10
N ARG A 167 11.97 15.34 10.80
CA ARG A 167 12.31 16.56 10.09
C ARG A 167 12.32 16.28 8.59
N ILE A 168 11.72 17.17 7.81
CA ILE A 168 11.60 17.04 6.37
C ILE A 168 12.19 18.27 5.71
N HIS A 169 12.96 18.04 4.66
CA HIS A 169 13.39 19.06 3.73
C HIS A 169 12.76 18.80 2.36
N GLY A 170 12.29 19.86 1.71
CA GLY A 170 11.59 19.73 0.44
C GLY A 170 11.52 21.04 -0.31
N SER A 171 10.83 21.01 -1.45
CA SER A 171 10.55 22.19 -2.26
C SER A 171 9.08 22.31 -2.57
N MET A 172 8.57 23.53 -2.47
CA MET A 172 7.22 23.90 -2.85
C MET A 172 7.25 24.51 -4.24
N HIS A 173 6.42 24.00 -5.14
CA HIS A 173 6.30 24.48 -6.51
C HIS A 173 4.92 25.09 -6.70
N MET A 174 4.86 26.26 -7.31
CA MET A 174 3.60 26.91 -7.66
C MET A 174 3.73 27.65 -8.98
N ASP A 175 2.70 27.50 -9.80
CA ASP A 175 2.49 28.30 -10.98
C ASP A 175 1.57 29.46 -10.62
N TYR A 176 1.93 30.66 -11.08
CA TYR A 176 1.15 31.86 -10.83
C TYR A 176 1.02 32.70 -12.08
N GLU A 177 -0.09 33.42 -12.17
CA GLU A 177 -0.33 34.41 -13.20
C GLU A 177 -0.64 35.75 -12.53
N HIS A 178 0.22 36.74 -12.73
CA HIS A 178 0.02 38.07 -12.20
C HIS A 178 0.21 39.11 -13.29
N GLY A 179 -0.82 39.96 -13.52
CA GLY A 179 -0.76 41.00 -14.56
C GLY A 179 -0.57 40.46 -15.98
N GLY A 180 -1.04 39.24 -16.27
CA GLY A 180 -0.88 38.57 -17.57
C GLY A 180 0.48 37.92 -17.80
N VAL A 181 1.36 37.90 -16.80
CA VAL A 181 2.64 37.18 -16.84
C VAL A 181 2.50 35.88 -16.06
N LYS A 182 2.75 34.76 -16.75
CA LYS A 182 2.87 33.44 -16.13
C LYS A 182 4.29 33.24 -15.62
N GLY A 183 4.42 32.74 -14.40
CA GLY A 183 5.69 32.37 -13.81
C GLY A 183 5.55 31.12 -12.96
N ASN A 184 6.67 30.42 -12.78
CA ASN A 184 6.80 29.31 -11.85
C ASN A 184 7.80 29.69 -10.76
N VAL A 185 7.57 29.25 -9.53
CA VAL A 185 8.52 29.43 -8.43
C VAL A 185 8.69 28.13 -7.68
N ALA A 186 9.93 27.88 -7.23
CA ALA A 186 10.31 26.77 -6.37
C ALA A 186 10.89 27.34 -5.07
N LEU A 187 10.24 27.09 -3.94
CA LEU A 187 10.64 27.58 -2.63
C LEU A 187 11.10 26.40 -1.76
N PRO A 188 12.37 26.34 -1.34
CA PRO A 188 12.81 25.32 -0.39
C PRO A 188 12.13 25.54 0.96
N PHE A 189 11.79 24.46 1.65
CA PHE A 189 11.20 24.52 2.97
C PHE A 189 11.83 23.50 3.93
N THR A 190 11.69 23.81 5.22
CA THR A 190 11.86 22.84 6.30
C THR A 190 10.50 22.58 6.92
N ALA A 191 10.24 21.33 7.27
CA ALA A 191 8.99 20.90 7.85
C ALA A 191 9.23 19.88 8.97
N MET A 192 8.23 19.73 9.83
CA MET A 192 8.18 18.72 10.87
C MET A 192 6.92 17.89 10.69
N PHE A 193 7.06 16.58 10.68
CA PHE A 193 5.93 15.65 10.75
C PHE A 193 5.77 15.18 12.18
N GLU A 194 4.57 15.34 12.74
CA GLU A 194 4.19 14.83 14.05
C GLU A 194 3.39 13.54 13.86
N GLN A 195 3.92 12.43 14.36
CA GLN A 195 3.30 11.11 14.22
C GLN A 195 1.95 11.06 14.93
N GLY A 196 1.90 11.47 16.21
CA GLY A 196 0.67 11.39 17.02
C GLY A 196 -0.54 12.16 16.49
N SER A 197 -0.31 13.26 15.78
CA SER A 197 -1.39 14.05 15.19
C SER A 197 -1.52 13.92 13.66
N HIS A 198 -0.70 13.07 13.04
CA HIS A 198 -0.59 12.89 11.59
C HIS A 198 -0.53 14.22 10.83
N LYS A 199 0.32 15.13 11.31
CA LYS A 199 0.37 16.52 10.87
C LYS A 199 1.75 16.87 10.34
N LEU A 200 1.80 17.25 9.06
CA LEU A 200 2.96 17.87 8.44
C LEU A 200 2.87 19.38 8.64
N TYR A 201 3.82 19.97 9.35
CA TYR A 201 3.93 21.41 9.53
C TYR A 201 5.12 21.95 8.74
N ILE A 202 4.84 22.73 7.70
CA ILE A 202 5.84 23.40 6.87
C ILE A 202 6.03 24.82 7.37
N GLU A 203 7.27 25.17 7.69
CA GLU A 203 7.65 26.50 8.14
C GLU A 203 7.48 27.53 7.01
N PRO A 204 7.24 28.82 7.33
CA PRO A 204 7.12 29.84 6.31
C PRO A 204 8.38 29.91 5.43
N PRO A 205 8.27 29.65 4.11
CA PRO A 205 9.42 29.68 3.21
C PRO A 205 9.82 31.12 2.83
N GLU A 206 8.91 32.08 3.01
CA GLU A 206 9.09 33.50 2.71
C GLU A 206 8.86 34.36 3.97
N ALA A 207 9.24 35.64 3.89
CA ALA A 207 9.12 36.60 4.98
C ALA A 207 7.66 37.05 5.28
N ASP A 208 6.66 36.49 4.59
CA ASP A 208 5.24 36.76 4.85
C ASP A 208 4.67 35.96 6.03
N GLN A 209 5.49 35.09 6.64
CA GLN A 209 5.14 34.31 7.83
C GLN A 209 3.91 33.41 7.62
N LEU A 210 3.68 32.94 6.40
CA LEU A 210 2.62 31.99 6.09
C LEU A 210 3.14 30.55 6.23
N ALA A 211 2.68 29.85 7.26
CA ALA A 211 2.98 28.44 7.48
C ALA A 211 1.89 27.57 6.85
N LEU A 212 2.28 26.42 6.30
CA LEU A 212 1.35 25.42 5.77
C LEU A 212 1.28 24.22 6.72
N ALA A 213 0.09 23.83 7.13
CA ALA A 213 -0.14 22.60 7.87
C ALA A 213 -0.96 21.63 7.02
N CYS A 214 -0.44 20.42 6.77
CA CYS A 214 -1.19 19.33 6.14
C CYS A 214 -1.61 18.29 7.16
N PHE A 215 -2.90 17.99 7.21
CA PHE A 215 -3.48 17.00 8.11
C PHE A 215 -3.83 15.73 7.32
N PHE A 216 -3.19 14.62 7.68
CA PHE A 216 -3.56 13.29 7.19
C PHE A 216 -4.62 12.68 8.12
N ASP A 217 -5.43 11.75 7.62
CA ASP A 217 -6.45 11.05 8.41
C ASP A 217 -5.89 9.80 9.13
N GLY A 218 -4.61 9.49 8.92
CA GLY A 218 -3.90 8.34 9.50
C GLY A 218 -4.08 7.01 8.74
N TRP A 219 -4.91 6.97 7.69
CA TRP A 219 -5.22 5.74 6.96
C TRP A 219 -5.07 5.89 5.45
N ASN A 220 -5.43 7.04 4.91
CA ASN A 220 -5.25 7.41 3.52
C ASN A 220 -4.01 8.29 3.35
N ASN A 221 -2.88 7.66 3.05
CA ASN A 221 -1.60 8.34 2.85
C ASN A 221 -1.52 9.08 1.49
N ASN A 222 -2.57 9.03 0.67
CA ASN A 222 -2.58 9.68 -0.65
C ASN A 222 -3.23 11.06 -0.64
N GLN A 223 -3.79 11.50 0.48
CA GLN A 223 -4.46 12.79 0.57
C GLN A 223 -4.20 13.45 1.93
N CYS A 224 -3.99 14.77 1.92
CA CYS A 224 -3.97 15.55 3.15
C CYS A 224 -4.70 16.89 2.99
N GLU A 225 -5.31 17.36 4.07
CA GLU A 225 -5.98 18.65 4.11
C GLU A 225 -4.97 19.74 4.46
N GLY A 226 -4.65 20.60 3.48
CA GLY A 226 -3.74 21.72 3.65
C GLY A 226 -4.43 22.98 4.18
N ARG A 227 -3.83 23.60 5.19
CA ARG A 227 -4.27 24.88 5.77
C ARG A 227 -3.10 25.84 5.83
N ILE A 228 -3.20 26.97 5.14
CA ILE A 228 -2.24 28.06 5.27
C ILE A 228 -2.71 28.97 6.40
N LYS A 229 -1.80 29.25 7.32
CA LYS A 229 -2.07 30.09 8.48
C LYS A 229 -0.94 31.08 8.71
N HIS A 230 -1.27 32.23 9.30
CA HIS A 230 -0.26 33.15 9.81
C HIS A 230 0.47 32.50 10.99
N ALA A 231 1.80 32.50 10.96
CA ALA A 231 2.62 31.83 11.97
C ALA A 231 2.38 32.35 13.40
N LEU A 232 2.09 33.65 13.55
CA LEU A 232 1.84 34.30 14.83
C LEU A 232 0.40 34.15 15.31
N THR A 233 -0.59 34.57 14.50
CA THR A 233 -2.00 34.60 14.93
C THR A 233 -2.68 33.24 14.84
N ARG A 234 -2.09 32.29 14.10
CA ARG A 234 -2.66 30.97 13.77
C ARG A 234 -3.99 31.03 13.00
N GLU A 235 -4.37 32.21 12.49
CA GLU A 235 -5.55 32.40 11.67
C GLU A 235 -5.38 31.70 10.31
N ILE A 236 -6.37 30.90 9.93
CA ILE A 236 -6.38 30.16 8.67
C ILE A 236 -6.91 31.07 7.57
N CYS A 237 -6.07 31.36 6.58
CA CYS A 237 -6.38 32.30 5.50
C CYS A 237 -6.45 31.63 4.11
N ALA A 238 -6.01 30.38 3.99
CA ALA A 238 -6.25 29.58 2.80
C ALA A 238 -6.43 28.10 3.15
N ARG A 239 -7.20 27.40 2.33
CA ARG A 239 -7.39 25.94 2.45
C ARG A 239 -7.26 25.30 1.09
N LEU A 240 -6.62 24.14 1.06
CA LEU A 240 -6.36 23.38 -0.14
C LEU A 240 -6.38 21.88 0.19
N ILE A 241 -6.62 21.05 -0.82
CA ILE A 241 -6.60 19.60 -0.69
C ILE A 241 -5.46 19.07 -1.52
N PHE A 242 -4.50 18.42 -0.86
CA PHE A 242 -3.37 17.78 -1.51
C PHE A 242 -3.69 16.33 -1.84
N VAL A 243 -3.31 15.91 -3.04
CA VAL A 243 -3.37 14.52 -3.49
C VAL A 243 -1.99 14.11 -3.97
N ARG A 244 -1.55 12.91 -3.59
CA ARG A 244 -0.29 12.35 -4.07
C ARG A 244 -0.34 12.20 -5.59
N LYS A 245 0.70 12.69 -6.26
CA LYS A 245 0.93 12.50 -7.68
C LYS A 245 1.60 11.16 -7.90
N HIS A 246 0.96 10.30 -8.70
CA HIS A 246 1.48 8.98 -9.08
C HIS A 246 2.40 9.06 -10.29
#